data_AF-A0A072PNY5-F1
#
_entry.id   AF-A0A072PNY5-F1
#
_cell.length_a   1.000
_cell.length_b   1.000
_cell.length_c   1.000
_cell.angle_alpha   90.00
_cell.angle_beta   90.00
_cell.angle_gamma   90.00
#
_symmetry.space_group_name_H-M   'P 1'
#
loop_
_entity.id
_entity.type
_entity.pdbx_description
1 polymer ?
#
loop_
_entity_poly.entity_id
_entity_poly.type
_entity_poly.pdbx_seq_one_letter_code
_entity_poly.pdbx_strand_id
1 'polypeptide(L)'
;MAQTKSIRRRSGPTTPKRGQGSRTDPSPRSRVGGKRLSLPQPGDPIPRRKPHRFKPGTKALREIRRYQQSTDLLMLKLPFSRLVREIAQYILPFQVGQELRWQSQAIQALQEASEAFLVHLFEDTNLCAIHAKRVTIMQKDLQLARRLRGAWGGLG
;
A
#
# COMPACT_ATOMS: atom_id res chain seq x y z
N MET A 1 37.44 16.17 52.10
CA MET A 1 36.18 15.38 52.10
C MET A 1 35.98 14.88 50.67
N ALA A 2 36.52 13.73 50.30
CA ALA A 2 35.91 12.40 50.42
C ALA A 2 34.60 12.26 49.61
N GLN A 3 34.65 11.58 48.46
CA GLN A 3 33.95 10.30 48.23
C GLN A 3 34.13 9.77 46.80
N THR A 4 34.82 8.64 46.71
CA THR A 4 34.76 7.63 45.65
C THR A 4 33.61 6.66 45.90
N LYS A 5 32.96 6.13 44.84
CA LYS A 5 32.49 4.71 44.66
C LYS A 5 31.34 4.68 43.62
N SER A 6 31.47 3.99 42.47
CA SER A 6 31.45 2.54 42.23
C SER A 6 30.15 2.11 41.56
N ILE A 7 30.18 1.99 40.22
CA ILE A 7 29.14 1.31 39.44
C ILE A 7 29.38 -0.21 39.55
N ARG A 8 28.37 -0.90 40.08
CA ARG A 8 28.33 -2.33 40.37
C ARG A 8 28.13 -3.14 39.08
N ARG A 9 29.17 -3.82 38.58
CA ARG A 9 29.04 -4.87 37.54
C ARG A 9 28.52 -6.16 38.19
N ARG A 10 27.40 -6.68 37.71
CA ARG A 10 26.85 -7.99 38.10
C ARG A 10 27.61 -9.11 37.36
N SER A 11 28.17 -10.03 38.13
CA SER A 11 28.78 -11.30 37.70
C SER A 11 27.76 -12.44 37.70
N GLY A 12 27.84 -13.34 36.71
CA GLY A 12 27.12 -14.61 36.61
C GLY A 12 27.84 -15.56 35.63
N PRO A 13 27.60 -16.89 35.68
CA PRO A 13 28.49 -17.79 36.40
C PRO A 13 29.40 -18.67 35.53
N THR A 14 30.39 -19.24 36.22
CA THR A 14 31.48 -20.12 35.82
C THR A 14 31.06 -21.47 35.21
N THR A 15 31.68 -21.83 34.10
CA THR A 15 31.67 -23.19 33.51
C THR A 15 32.67 -24.11 34.21
N PRO A 16 32.33 -25.37 34.54
CA PRO A 16 33.34 -26.40 34.73
C PRO A 16 33.46 -27.26 33.46
N LYS A 17 34.69 -27.35 32.93
CA LYS A 17 35.11 -28.41 32.00
C LYS A 17 35.40 -29.68 32.80
N ARG A 18 34.86 -30.83 32.36
CA ARG A 18 35.49 -32.13 32.59
C ARG A 18 35.07 -33.08 31.46
N GLY A 19 36.06 -33.59 30.73
CA GLY A 19 35.86 -34.50 29.61
C GLY A 19 35.83 -35.97 30.03
N GLN A 20 35.32 -36.82 29.13
CA GLN A 20 35.98 -38.00 28.56
C GLN A 20 34.98 -38.84 27.74
N GLY A 21 35.39 -39.27 26.55
CA GLY A 21 35.23 -40.67 26.14
C GLY A 21 33.97 -41.13 25.38
N SER A 22 34.02 -40.99 24.05
CA SER A 22 33.84 -42.06 23.05
C SER A 22 32.46 -42.66 22.68
N ARG A 23 32.34 -42.89 21.36
CA ARG A 23 31.53 -43.88 20.59
C ARG A 23 30.29 -43.36 19.83
N THR A 24 30.56 -43.11 18.55
CA THR A 24 29.77 -43.39 17.32
C THR A 24 28.37 -43.98 17.48
N ASP A 25 27.34 -43.23 17.07
CA ASP A 25 26.40 -43.58 15.99
C ASP A 25 25.32 -42.48 15.81
N PRO A 26 25.24 -41.78 14.66
CA PRO A 26 24.03 -41.04 14.31
C PRO A 26 23.15 -41.91 13.39
N SER A 27 22.16 -42.58 13.98
CA SER A 27 21.03 -43.12 13.24
C SER A 27 20.31 -41.99 12.49
N PRO A 28 20.18 -42.03 11.15
CA PRO A 28 19.53 -40.97 10.41
C PRO A 28 18.01 -41.10 10.59
N ARG A 29 17.45 -40.22 11.43
CA ARG A 29 16.00 -39.99 11.52
C ARG A 29 15.48 -39.63 10.13
N SER A 30 14.94 -40.61 9.41
CA SER A 30 14.34 -40.39 8.11
C SER A 30 13.18 -39.40 8.25
N ARG A 31 13.38 -38.17 7.72
CA ARG A 31 12.27 -37.27 7.44
C ARG A 31 11.66 -37.73 6.12
N VAL A 32 10.77 -38.71 6.19
CA VAL A 32 9.87 -39.05 5.09
C VAL A 32 8.92 -37.87 4.90
N GLY A 33 9.08 -37.14 3.81
CA GLY A 33 8.22 -36.00 3.50
C GLY A 33 8.78 -34.99 2.49
N GLY A 34 9.73 -35.36 1.64
CA GLY A 34 10.13 -34.58 0.48
C GLY A 34 9.92 -35.41 -0.77
N LYS A 35 8.81 -35.21 -1.49
CA LYS A 35 8.67 -35.76 -2.84
C LYS A 35 9.80 -35.17 -3.69
N ARG A 36 10.83 -35.97 -4.01
CA ARG A 36 11.79 -35.65 -5.07
C ARG A 36 10.98 -35.53 -6.36
N LEU A 37 10.91 -34.33 -6.92
CA LEU A 37 10.34 -34.12 -8.25
C LEU A 37 11.24 -34.86 -9.25
N SER A 38 10.70 -35.88 -9.91
CA SER A 38 11.37 -36.58 -11.01
C SER A 38 11.70 -35.60 -12.14
N LEU A 39 12.83 -35.80 -12.82
CA LEU A 39 13.11 -35.09 -14.07
C LEU A 39 12.01 -35.43 -15.09
N PRO A 40 11.45 -34.44 -15.82
CA PRO A 40 10.45 -34.71 -16.86
C PRO A 40 11.03 -35.60 -17.96
N GLN A 41 10.31 -36.66 -18.34
CA GLN A 41 10.67 -37.53 -19.47
C GLN A 41 10.07 -37.00 -20.79
N PRO A 42 10.67 -37.31 -21.95
CA PRO A 42 10.09 -36.99 -23.26
C PRO A 42 8.70 -37.63 -23.40
N GLY A 43 7.66 -36.80 -23.54
CA GLY A 43 6.26 -37.26 -23.60
C GLY A 43 5.41 -36.92 -22.36
N ASP A 44 6.04 -36.50 -21.25
CA ASP A 44 5.30 -36.00 -20.10
C ASP A 44 4.62 -34.65 -20.43
N PRO A 45 3.34 -34.44 -20.03
CA PRO A 45 2.73 -33.13 -20.17
C PRO A 45 3.54 -32.13 -19.35
N ILE A 46 4.01 -31.05 -20.00
CA ILE A 46 4.80 -29.99 -19.37
C ILE A 46 4.09 -29.57 -18.08
N PRO A 47 4.74 -29.68 -16.90
CA PRO A 47 4.13 -29.26 -15.64
C PRO A 47 3.81 -27.78 -15.71
N ARG A 48 2.54 -27.43 -15.99
CA ARG A 48 2.05 -26.06 -15.92
C ARG A 48 2.09 -25.66 -14.46
N ARG A 49 3.17 -24.96 -14.06
CA ARG A 49 3.28 -24.39 -12.72
C ARG A 49 2.02 -23.55 -12.47
N LYS A 50 1.31 -23.84 -11.38
CA LYS A 50 0.16 -23.01 -10.98
C LYS A 50 0.63 -21.56 -10.87
N PRO A 51 -0.11 -20.59 -11.44
CA PRO A 51 0.27 -19.19 -11.33
C PRO A 51 0.34 -18.81 -9.86
N HIS A 52 1.41 -18.13 -9.47
CA HIS A 52 1.58 -17.66 -8.11
C HIS A 52 0.50 -16.61 -7.77
N ARG A 53 -0.31 -16.88 -6.74
CA ARG A 53 -1.33 -15.95 -6.23
C ARG A 53 -0.89 -15.37 -4.90
N PHE A 54 -0.79 -14.04 -4.85
CA PHE A 54 -0.57 -13.32 -3.60
C PHE A 54 -1.77 -13.45 -2.67
N LYS A 55 -1.53 -13.41 -1.35
CA LYS A 55 -2.61 -13.37 -0.36
C LYS A 55 -3.45 -12.09 -0.55
N PRO A 56 -4.75 -12.13 -0.23
CA PRO A 56 -5.57 -10.91 -0.21
C PRO A 56 -4.91 -9.80 0.62
N GLY A 57 -4.94 -8.57 0.13
CA GLY A 57 -4.29 -7.42 0.75
C GLY A 57 -2.79 -7.24 0.43
N THR A 58 -2.06 -8.29 0.03
CA THR A 58 -0.60 -8.16 -0.24
C THR A 58 -0.30 -7.22 -1.42
N LYS A 59 -1.10 -7.30 -2.50
CA LYS A 59 -0.95 -6.38 -3.64
C LYS A 59 -1.39 -4.97 -3.28
N ALA A 60 -2.53 -4.82 -2.59
CA ALA A 60 -3.04 -3.52 -2.15
C ALA A 60 -2.03 -2.78 -1.24
N LEU A 61 -1.43 -3.46 -0.26
CA LEU A 61 -0.40 -2.84 0.59
C LEU A 61 0.86 -2.42 -0.17
N ARG A 62 1.22 -3.15 -1.24
CA ARG A 62 2.33 -2.78 -2.10
C ARG A 62 1.99 -1.55 -2.94
N GLU A 63 0.77 -1.48 -3.48
CA GLU A 63 0.26 -0.35 -4.25
C GLU A 63 0.16 0.91 -3.37
N ILE A 64 -0.38 0.81 -2.16
CA ILE A 64 -0.44 1.93 -1.20
C ILE A 64 0.96 2.50 -0.94
N ARG A 65 1.94 1.65 -0.61
CA ARG A 65 3.33 2.11 -0.37
C ARG A 65 3.95 2.76 -1.61
N ARG A 66 3.69 2.21 -2.79
CA ARG A 66 4.18 2.78 -4.05
C ARG A 66 3.58 4.16 -4.28
N TYR A 67 2.26 4.31 -4.19
CA TYR A 67 1.57 5.57 -4.49
C TYR A 67 1.80 6.65 -3.44
N GLN A 68 2.05 6.26 -2.18
CA GLN A 68 2.46 7.22 -1.13
C GLN A 68 3.91 7.70 -1.28
N GLN A 69 4.76 6.97 -2.01
CA GLN A 69 6.15 7.36 -2.25
C GLN A 69 6.31 8.21 -3.51
N SER A 70 5.46 8.00 -4.52
CA SER A 70 5.47 8.74 -5.79
C SER A 70 4.61 10.00 -5.72
N THR A 71 4.88 10.95 -6.61
CA THR A 71 4.07 12.17 -6.79
C THR A 71 3.52 12.27 -8.22
N ASP A 72 3.41 11.14 -8.92
CA ASP A 72 2.91 11.10 -10.29
C ASP A 72 1.38 11.30 -10.30
N LEU A 73 0.87 12.02 -11.32
CA LEU A 73 -0.56 12.11 -11.56
C LEU A 73 -1.14 10.74 -11.93
N LEU A 74 -2.23 10.35 -11.26
CA LEU A 74 -2.85 9.04 -11.37
C LEU A 74 -3.97 9.02 -12.41
N MET A 75 -4.61 10.15 -12.70
CA MET A 75 -5.64 10.24 -13.74
C MET A 75 -5.01 10.40 -15.13
N LEU A 76 -5.64 9.77 -16.13
CA LEU A 76 -5.22 9.93 -17.52
C LEU A 76 -5.48 11.36 -18.00
N LYS A 77 -4.44 12.01 -18.53
CA LYS A 77 -4.46 13.42 -18.95
C LYS A 77 -5.53 13.73 -20.01
N LEU A 78 -5.67 12.89 -21.04
CA LEU A 78 -6.59 13.15 -22.16
C LEU A 78 -8.07 13.04 -21.74
N PRO A 79 -8.52 11.97 -21.06
CA PRO A 79 -9.88 11.91 -20.52
C PRO A 79 -10.19 13.05 -19.55
N PHE A 80 -9.27 13.40 -18.65
CA PHE A 80 -9.45 14.51 -17.72
C PHE A 80 -9.61 15.84 -18.47
N SER A 81 -8.77 16.10 -19.47
CA SER A 81 -8.89 17.30 -20.30
C SER A 81 -10.23 17.39 -21.04
N ARG A 82 -10.75 16.27 -21.56
CA ARG A 82 -12.06 16.24 -22.21
C ARG A 82 -13.18 16.58 -21.23
N LEU A 83 -13.15 15.99 -20.03
CA LEU A 83 -14.12 16.26 -18.97
C LEU A 83 -14.12 17.73 -18.54
N VAL A 84 -12.94 18.34 -18.35
CA VAL A 84 -12.82 19.76 -18.00
C VAL A 84 -13.48 20.65 -19.06
N ARG A 85 -13.24 20.36 -20.34
CA ARG A 85 -13.82 21.13 -21.45
C ARG A 85 -15.34 20.95 -21.55
N GLU A 86 -15.82 19.73 -21.34
CA GLU A 86 -17.26 19.41 -21.31
C GLU A 86 -17.99 20.17 -20.20
N ILE A 87 -17.43 20.14 -18.97
CA ILE A 87 -17.99 20.87 -17.83
C ILE A 87 -17.98 22.38 -18.08
N ALA A 88 -16.89 22.91 -18.64
CA ALA A 88 -16.80 24.34 -18.94
C ALA A 88 -17.83 24.79 -19.98
N GLN A 89 -18.12 23.97 -21.00
CA GLN A 89 -19.17 24.25 -21.98
C GLN A 89 -20.57 24.18 -21.37
N TYR A 90 -20.78 23.31 -20.38
CA TYR A 90 -22.06 23.21 -19.68
C TYR A 90 -22.33 24.42 -18.77
N ILE A 91 -21.30 24.92 -18.08
CA ILE A 91 -21.44 26.01 -17.09
C ILE A 91 -21.42 27.39 -17.76
N LEU A 92 -20.60 27.59 -18.79
CA LEU A 92 -20.39 28.90 -19.40
C LEU A 92 -21.46 29.24 -20.46
N PRO A 93 -21.83 30.52 -20.61
CA PRO A 93 -22.70 30.96 -21.70
C PRO A 93 -22.13 30.57 -23.06
N PHE A 94 -22.99 30.18 -24.00
CA PHE A 94 -22.63 29.66 -25.31
C PHE A 94 -21.60 30.52 -26.08
N GLN A 95 -21.74 31.85 -25.99
CA GLN A 95 -20.85 32.83 -26.64
C GLN A 95 -19.41 32.76 -26.10
N VAL A 96 -19.23 32.55 -24.80
CA VAL A 96 -17.91 32.43 -24.16
C VAL A 96 -17.35 31.01 -24.31
N GLY A 97 -18.22 30.01 -24.25
CA GLY A 97 -17.84 28.60 -24.33
C GLY A 97 -17.24 28.18 -25.67
N GLN A 98 -17.69 28.77 -26.79
CA GLN A 98 -17.13 28.48 -28.12
C GLN A 98 -15.72 29.05 -28.34
N GLU A 99 -15.40 30.18 -27.70
CA GLU A 99 -14.10 30.85 -27.86
C GLU A 99 -13.07 30.43 -26.80
N LEU A 100 -13.48 29.65 -25.80
CA LEU A 100 -12.63 29.29 -24.66
C LEU A 100 -11.42 28.43 -25.09
N ARG A 101 -10.24 29.03 -25.02
CA ARG A 101 -8.95 28.35 -25.21
C ARG A 101 -8.36 27.95 -23.87
N TRP A 102 -7.76 26.76 -23.83
CA TRP A 102 -7.16 26.21 -22.63
C TRP A 102 -5.65 26.16 -22.77
N GLN A 103 -4.96 26.73 -21.78
CA GLN A 103 -3.54 26.51 -21.60
C GLN A 103 -3.27 25.09 -21.07
N SER A 104 -2.21 24.45 -21.55
CA SER A 104 -1.80 23.11 -21.07
C SER A 104 -1.52 23.11 -19.57
N GLN A 105 -0.85 24.15 -19.07
CA GLN A 105 -0.54 24.33 -17.64
C GLN A 105 -1.81 24.51 -16.79
N ALA A 106 -2.83 25.19 -17.30
CA ALA A 106 -4.10 25.36 -16.57
C ALA A 106 -4.81 24.02 -16.36
N ILE A 107 -4.83 23.16 -17.39
CA ILE A 107 -5.41 21.81 -17.28
C ILE A 107 -4.60 20.95 -16.29
N GLN A 108 -3.27 21.07 -16.29
CA GLN A 108 -2.41 20.37 -15.32
C GLN A 108 -2.69 20.83 -13.89
N ALA A 109 -2.77 22.14 -13.64
CA ALA A 109 -3.08 22.68 -12.32
C ALA A 109 -4.46 22.22 -11.81
N LEU A 110 -5.48 22.20 -12.70
CA LEU A 110 -6.80 21.65 -12.35
C LEU A 110 -6.72 20.16 -11.99
N GLN A 111 -5.90 19.40 -12.71
CA GLN A 111 -5.72 17.98 -12.43
C GLN A 111 -5.02 17.75 -11.08
N GLU A 112 -3.94 18.47 -10.82
CA GLU A 112 -3.21 18.43 -9.54
C GLU A 112 -4.13 18.76 -8.37
N ALA A 113 -4.88 19.85 -8.45
CA ALA A 113 -5.82 20.25 -7.41
C ALA A 113 -6.93 19.21 -7.19
N SER A 114 -7.46 18.64 -8.28
CA SER A 114 -8.53 17.62 -8.20
C SER A 114 -8.04 16.33 -7.58
N GLU A 115 -6.85 15.84 -7.98
CA GLU A 115 -6.26 14.62 -7.41
C GLU A 115 -5.90 14.84 -5.94
N ALA A 116 -5.27 15.96 -5.59
CA ALA A 116 -4.98 16.31 -4.20
C ALA A 116 -6.27 16.33 -3.36
N PHE A 117 -7.33 16.97 -3.84
CA PHE A 117 -8.61 17.01 -3.13
C PHE A 117 -9.17 15.60 -2.88
N LEU A 118 -9.18 14.74 -3.90
CA LEU A 118 -9.69 13.37 -3.79
C LEU A 118 -8.85 12.51 -2.83
N VAL A 119 -7.53 12.64 -2.85
CA VAL A 119 -6.64 11.92 -1.93
C VAL A 119 -6.98 12.27 -0.47
N HIS A 120 -7.01 13.56 -0.13
CA HIS A 120 -7.36 13.98 1.23
C HIS A 120 -8.78 13.55 1.62
N LEU A 121 -9.74 13.60 0.69
CA LEU A 121 -11.10 13.14 0.96
C LEU A 121 -11.15 11.62 1.23
N PHE A 122 -10.34 10.83 0.53
CA PHE A 122 -10.22 9.39 0.78
C PHE A 122 -9.51 9.07 2.10
N GLU A 123 -8.57 9.89 2.55
CA GLU A 123 -7.97 9.77 3.88
C GLU A 123 -9.03 9.91 4.98
N ASP A 124 -9.86 10.96 4.91
CA ASP A 124 -10.96 11.17 5.87
C ASP A 124 -12.02 10.06 5.78
N THR A 125 -12.33 9.61 4.56
CA THR A 125 -13.25 8.48 4.32
C THR A 125 -12.71 7.19 4.95
N ASN A 126 -11.39 6.96 4.87
CA ASN A 126 -10.75 5.81 5.47
C ASN A 126 -10.80 5.88 7.01
N LEU A 127 -10.62 7.06 7.60
CA LEU A 127 -10.81 7.26 9.05
C LEU A 127 -12.25 6.94 9.47
N CYS A 128 -13.25 7.33 8.70
CA CYS A 128 -14.66 6.98 8.95
C CYS A 128 -14.90 5.46 8.89
N ALA A 129 -14.28 4.76 7.92
CA ALA A 129 -14.40 3.32 7.81
C ALA A 129 -13.76 2.58 9.01
N ILE A 130 -12.58 3.04 9.45
CA ILE A 130 -11.86 2.50 10.62
C ILE A 130 -12.66 2.76 11.91
N HIS A 131 -13.24 3.95 12.06
CA HIS A 131 -14.11 4.29 13.18
C HIS A 131 -15.29 3.31 13.29
N ALA A 132 -15.84 2.88 12.15
CA ALA A 132 -16.89 1.87 12.06
C ALA A 132 -16.38 0.41 12.08
N LYS A 133 -15.13 0.15 12.48
CA LYS A 133 -14.49 -1.18 12.56
C LYS A 133 -14.44 -1.94 11.22
N ARG A 134 -14.34 -1.24 10.10
CA ARG A 134 -14.22 -1.82 8.75
C ARG A 134 -12.88 -1.46 8.12
N VAL A 135 -12.48 -2.27 7.13
CA VAL A 135 -11.28 -2.04 6.29
C VAL A 135 -11.67 -1.66 4.86
N THR A 136 -12.96 -1.77 4.51
CA THR A 136 -13.50 -1.42 3.19
C THR A 136 -14.31 -0.13 3.32
N ILE A 137 -13.91 0.89 2.57
CA ILE A 137 -14.65 2.16 2.46
C ILE A 137 -15.98 1.96 1.72
N MET A 138 -16.99 2.72 2.13
CA MET A 138 -18.34 2.67 1.58
C MET A 138 -18.84 4.09 1.27
N GLN A 139 -19.92 4.19 0.48
CA GLN A 139 -20.52 5.49 0.13
C GLN A 139 -20.93 6.30 1.37
N LYS A 140 -21.42 5.65 2.42
CA LYS A 140 -21.77 6.31 3.69
C LYS A 140 -20.57 6.96 4.39
N ASP A 141 -19.37 6.39 4.23
CA ASP A 141 -18.14 6.94 4.82
C ASP A 141 -17.76 8.22 4.09
N LEU A 142 -17.89 8.21 2.76
CA LEU A 142 -17.62 9.37 1.91
C LEU A 142 -18.63 10.50 2.18
N GLN A 143 -19.91 10.16 2.27
CA GLN A 143 -20.97 11.13 2.60
C GLN A 143 -20.76 11.74 3.99
N LEU A 144 -20.37 10.92 4.97
CA LEU A 144 -20.03 11.39 6.31
C LEU A 144 -18.82 12.34 6.29
N ALA A 145 -17.73 11.95 5.64
CA ALA A 145 -16.53 12.78 5.51
C ALA A 145 -16.84 14.14 4.84
N ARG A 146 -17.61 14.13 3.74
CA ARG A 146 -18.06 15.36 3.06
C ARG A 146 -18.93 16.24 3.96
N ARG A 147 -19.83 15.63 4.73
CA ARG A 147 -20.71 16.36 5.66
C ARG A 147 -19.91 17.00 6.80
N LEU A 148 -18.91 16.31 7.34
CA LEU A 148 -18.07 16.82 8.42
C LEU A 148 -17.12 17.92 7.98
N ARG A 149 -16.61 17.87 6.73
CA ARG A 149 -15.83 18.97 6.14
C ARG A 149 -16.65 20.24 5.90
N GLY A 150 -17.98 20.16 5.93
CA GLY A 150 -18.88 21.29 5.73
C GLY A 150 -18.88 21.83 4.30
N ALA A 151 -19.52 22.99 4.12
CA ALA A 151 -19.73 23.63 2.82
C ALA A 151 -18.41 24.00 2.10
N TRP A 152 -17.33 24.20 2.84
CA TRP A 152 -16.06 24.70 2.29
C TRP A 152 -15.07 23.59 1.89
N GLY A 153 -15.24 22.36 2.40
CA GLY A 153 -14.32 21.25 2.15
C GLY A 153 -14.95 19.96 1.62
N GLY A 154 -16.29 19.85 1.58
CA GLY A 154 -16.99 18.62 1.20
C GLY A 154 -18.12 18.79 0.19
N LEU A 155 -18.74 19.97 0.12
CA LEU A 155 -19.78 20.30 -0.86
C LEU A 155 -19.21 21.36 -1.80
N GLY A 156 -18.54 20.91 -2.86
CA GLY A 156 -18.21 21.80 -3.99
C GLY A 156 -19.47 22.35 -4.63
#